data_AF-A0AB39V285-F1
#
_entry.id   AF-A0AB39V285-F1
#
_cell.length_a   1.000
_cell.length_b   1.000
_cell.length_c   1.000
_cell.angle_alpha   90.00
_cell.angle_beta   90.00
_cell.angle_gamma   90.00
#
_symmetry.space_group_name_H-M   'P 1'
#
loop_
_entity.id
_entity.type
_entity.pdbx_description
1 polymer ?
#
loop_
_entity_poly.entity_id
_entity_poly.type
_entity_poly.pdbx_seq_one_letter_code
_entity_poly.pdbx_strand_id
1 'polypeptide(L)'
;MKYNLAFKYRIYPNKEQELLINKTFGCVRFVYNTILYAANKFYEETGKNKIITPASLKSENQFLKEVDSLALSNAQLNVRRSFTNFFQKRAKFPRFKSKKTGVKSYTTNCVNNSIDLFDNLV
;
A
#
# COMPACT_ATOMS: atom_id res chain seq x y z
N MET A 1 2.93 0.98 -31.47
CA MET A 1 2.28 1.74 -30.37
C MET A 1 1.95 0.73 -29.25
N LYS A 2 2.51 0.86 -28.04
CA LYS A 2 2.18 -0.03 -26.90
C LYS A 2 0.90 0.48 -26.25
N TYR A 3 -0.12 -0.37 -26.14
CA TYR A 3 -1.32 -0.10 -25.35
C TYR A 3 -1.19 -0.76 -23.98
N ASN A 4 -1.63 -0.07 -22.93
CA ASN A 4 -1.78 -0.66 -21.61
C ASN A 4 -3.19 -1.26 -21.53
N LEU A 5 -3.27 -2.57 -21.26
CA LEU A 5 -4.53 -3.26 -21.06
C LEU A 5 -4.81 -3.39 -19.56
N ALA A 6 -6.05 -3.12 -19.15
CA ALA A 6 -6.48 -3.26 -17.76
C ALA A 6 -7.84 -3.96 -17.71
N PHE A 7 -7.97 -4.89 -16.76
CA PHE A 7 -9.21 -5.62 -16.51
C PHE A 7 -9.71 -5.34 -15.10
N LYS A 8 -11.03 -5.39 -14.91
CA LYS A 8 -11.68 -5.20 -13.61
C LYS A 8 -12.63 -6.34 -13.36
N TYR A 9 -12.42 -7.05 -12.26
CA TYR A 9 -13.21 -8.20 -11.86
C TYR A 9 -13.81 -7.99 -10.47
N ARG A 10 -14.96 -8.63 -10.23
CA ARG A 10 -15.47 -8.86 -8.87
C ARG A 10 -14.94 -10.21 -8.41
N ILE A 11 -14.37 -10.24 -7.21
CA ILE A 11 -13.91 -11.47 -6.57
C ILE A 11 -14.94 -11.97 -5.56
N TYR A 12 -14.95 -13.29 -5.32
CA TYR A 12 -15.75 -13.96 -4.30
C TYR A 12 -14.81 -14.74 -3.38
N PRO A 13 -14.20 -14.05 -2.39
CA PRO A 13 -13.21 -14.69 -1.53
C PRO A 13 -13.86 -15.71 -0.59
N ASN A 14 -13.13 -16.77 -0.26
CA ASN A 14 -13.47 -17.62 0.88
C ASN A 14 -13.12 -16.94 2.22
N LYS A 15 -13.51 -17.54 3.35
CA LYS A 15 -13.29 -16.95 4.68
C LYS A 15 -11.83 -16.63 5.00
N GLU A 16 -10.89 -17.48 4.56
CA GLU A 16 -9.45 -17.28 4.79
C GLU A 16 -8.92 -16.11 3.96
N GLN A 17 -9.35 -16.02 2.69
CA GLN A 17 -9.02 -14.91 1.80
C GLN A 17 -9.61 -13.58 2.32
N GLU A 18 -10.85 -13.58 2.78
CA GLU A 18 -11.47 -12.40 3.40
C GLU A 18 -10.68 -11.92 4.61
N LEU A 19 -10.27 -12.83 5.49
CA LEU A 19 -9.44 -12.51 6.65
C LEU A 19 -8.11 -11.91 6.22
N LEU A 20 -7.42 -12.52 5.26
CA LEU A 20 -6.13 -12.05 4.75
C LEU A 20 -6.25 -10.67 4.09
N ILE A 21 -7.28 -10.44 3.26
CA ILE A 21 -7.57 -9.14 2.63
C ILE A 21 -7.82 -8.07 3.71
N ASN A 22 -8.61 -8.39 4.74
CA ASN A 22 -8.89 -7.46 5.83
C ASN A 22 -7.64 -7.11 6.66
N LYS A 23 -6.80 -8.10 6.99
CA LYS A 23 -5.49 -7.87 7.62
C LYS A 23 -4.61 -6.98 6.74
N THR A 24 -4.60 -7.25 5.43
CA THR A 24 -3.81 -6.49 4.45
C THR A 24 -4.23 -5.02 4.38
N PHE A 25 -5.53 -4.71 4.38
CA PHE A 25 -6.01 -3.33 4.47
C PHE A 25 -5.49 -2.60 5.73
N GLY A 26 -5.51 -3.29 6.87
CA GLY A 26 -4.99 -2.77 8.14
C GLY A 26 -3.50 -2.46 8.06
N CYS A 27 -2.71 -3.42 7.61
CA CYS A 27 -1.25 -3.32 7.53
C CYS A 27 -0.80 -2.26 6.53
N VAL A 28 -1.39 -2.20 5.33
CA VAL A 28 -1.07 -1.20 4.30
C VAL A 28 -1.35 0.21 4.79
N ARG A 29 -2.49 0.42 5.48
CA ARG A 29 -2.84 1.71 6.07
C ARG A 29 -1.87 2.11 7.18
N PHE A 30 -1.52 1.17 8.06
CA PHE A 30 -0.53 1.39 9.12
C PHE A 30 0.82 1.80 8.52
N VAL A 31 1.38 0.98 7.61
CA VAL A 31 2.67 1.27 6.97
C VAL A 31 2.66 2.61 6.25
N TYR A 32 1.62 2.91 5.46
CA TYR A 32 1.51 4.20 4.79
C TYR A 32 1.57 5.37 5.79
N ASN A 33 0.78 5.31 6.87
CA ASN A 33 0.71 6.39 7.85
C ASN A 33 2.01 6.52 8.64
N THR A 34 2.64 5.41 9.04
CA THR A 34 3.91 5.41 9.77
C THR A 34 5.04 5.99 8.93
N ILE A 35 5.11 5.61 7.65
CA ILE A 35 6.11 6.15 6.71
C ILE A 35 5.87 7.64 6.47
N LEU A 36 4.61 8.05 6.26
CA LEU A 36 4.27 9.46 6.08
C LEU A 36 4.63 10.30 7.31
N TYR A 37 4.35 9.80 8.50
CA TYR A 37 4.71 10.46 9.76
C TYR A 37 6.22 10.66 9.88
N ALA A 38 7.00 9.59 9.66
CA ALA A 38 8.46 9.66 9.72
C ALA A 38 9.04 10.62 8.67
N ALA A 39 8.49 10.62 7.45
CA ALA A 39 8.92 11.52 6.39
C ALA A 39 8.60 12.99 6.72
N ASN A 40 7.40 13.27 7.27
CA ASN A 40 7.02 14.62 7.69
C ASN A 40 7.95 15.14 8.79
N LYS A 41 8.18 14.34 9.84
CA LYS A 41 9.07 14.69 10.95
C LYS A 41 10.50 15.00 10.46
N PHE A 42 11.04 14.13 9.59
CA PHE A 42 12.37 14.34 9.02
C PHE A 42 12.43 15.61 8.14
N TYR A 43 11.36 15.92 7.42
CA TYR A 43 11.26 17.14 6.62
C TYR A 43 11.18 18.40 7.48
N GLU A 44 10.42 18.38 8.57
CA GLU A 44 10.35 19.48 9.53
C GLU A 44 11.71 19.79 10.17
N GLU A 45 12.49 18.75 10.50
CA GLU A 45 13.81 18.90 11.14
C GLU A 45 14.92 19.32 10.17
N THR A 46 14.88 18.86 8.91
CA THR A 46 16.04 18.96 7.99
C THR A 46 15.76 19.72 6.69
N GLY A 47 14.49 20.01 6.40
CA GLY A 47 14.04 20.53 5.10
C GLY A 47 14.18 19.53 3.94
N LYS A 48 14.62 18.29 4.20
CA LYS A 48 14.83 17.25 3.19
C LYS A 48 13.79 16.15 3.35
N ASN A 49 13.41 15.50 2.25
CA ASN A 49 12.48 14.38 2.30
C ASN A 49 13.25 13.05 2.40
N LYS A 50 12.95 12.23 3.41
CA LYS A 50 13.49 10.87 3.55
C LYS A 50 12.37 9.89 3.84
N ILE A 51 12.29 8.85 3.01
CA ILE A 51 11.24 7.84 3.09
C ILE A 51 11.88 6.51 3.51
N ILE A 52 11.49 6.03 4.68
CA ILE A 52 11.93 4.73 5.22
C ILE A 52 11.30 3.57 4.44
N THR A 53 11.85 2.37 4.62
CA THR A 53 11.36 1.14 3.97
C THR A 53 10.42 0.37 4.89
N PRO A 54 9.43 -0.37 4.36
CA PRO A 54 8.59 -1.24 5.19
C PRO A 54 9.39 -2.30 5.97
N ALA A 55 10.56 -2.71 5.45
CA ALA A 55 11.41 -3.70 6.10
C ALA A 55 11.87 -3.23 7.50
N SER A 56 12.16 -1.93 7.67
CA SER A 56 12.55 -1.40 8.99
C SER A 56 11.41 -1.42 10.01
N LEU A 57 10.16 -1.54 9.56
CA LEU A 57 8.99 -1.60 10.45
C LEU A 57 8.70 -3.04 10.92
N LYS A 58 9.20 -4.06 10.21
CA LYS A 58 8.86 -5.47 10.47
C LYS A 58 9.51 -6.05 11.72
N SER A 59 10.60 -5.46 12.23
CA SER A 59 11.25 -5.89 13.48
C SER A 59 10.35 -5.62 14.68
N GLU A 60 9.75 -4.44 14.73
CA GLU A 60 8.91 -3.98 15.84
C GLU A 60 7.43 -4.38 15.67
N ASN A 61 7.01 -4.67 14.43
CA ASN A 61 5.61 -4.94 14.09
C ASN A 61 5.48 -6.32 13.42
N GLN A 62 5.48 -7.37 14.24
CA GLN A 62 5.47 -8.75 13.76
C GLN A 62 4.24 -9.08 12.89
N PHE A 63 3.08 -8.46 13.16
CA PHE A 63 1.86 -8.62 12.36
C PHE A 63 2.03 -8.22 10.89
N LEU A 64 3.03 -7.39 10.54
CA LEU A 64 3.34 -7.05 9.15
C LEU A 64 3.94 -8.23 8.36
N LYS A 65 4.35 -9.31 9.04
CA LYS A 65 4.84 -10.53 8.39
C LYS A 65 3.71 -11.48 7.98
N GLU A 66 2.49 -11.25 8.45
CA GLU A 66 1.32 -12.07 8.14
C GLU A 66 0.69 -11.76 6.76
N VAL A 67 1.10 -10.65 6.15
CA VAL A 67 0.49 -10.14 4.90
C VAL A 67 1.53 -10.07 3.79
N ASP A 68 1.02 -9.96 2.57
CA ASP A 68 1.85 -9.83 1.38
C ASP A 68 2.82 -8.63 1.47
N SER A 69 4.11 -8.95 1.39
CA SER A 69 5.19 -7.98 1.42
C SER A 69 5.11 -6.95 0.28
N LEU A 70 4.58 -7.34 -0.88
CA LEU A 70 4.45 -6.46 -2.04
C LEU A 70 3.35 -5.42 -1.83
N ALA A 71 2.30 -5.75 -1.09
CA ALA A 71 1.30 -4.78 -0.67
C ALA A 71 1.90 -3.70 0.24
N LEU A 72 2.80 -4.09 1.16
CA LEU A 72 3.50 -3.14 2.04
C LEU A 72 4.50 -2.27 1.25
N SER A 73 5.22 -2.85 0.31
CA SER A 73 6.12 -2.11 -0.60
C SER A 73 5.35 -1.10 -1.44
N ASN A 74 4.20 -1.46 -1.97
CA ASN A 74 3.32 -0.52 -2.69
C ASN A 74 2.80 0.61 -1.79
N ALA A 75 2.58 0.37 -0.48
CA ALA A 75 2.24 1.42 0.46
C ALA A 75 3.34 2.49 0.56
N GLN A 76 4.60 2.08 0.62
CA GLN A 76 5.75 2.99 0.58
C GLN A 76 5.83 3.73 -0.76
N LEU A 77 5.69 3.04 -1.89
CA LEU A 77 5.72 3.66 -3.23
C LEU A 77 4.63 4.73 -3.37
N ASN A 78 3.45 4.50 -2.79
CA ASN A 78 2.38 5.49 -2.76
C ASN A 78 2.77 6.74 -1.97
N VAL A 79 3.44 6.61 -0.83
CA VAL A 79 3.98 7.77 -0.08
C VAL A 79 5.01 8.51 -0.94
N ARG A 80 5.98 7.79 -1.54
CA ARG A 80 6.99 8.39 -2.44
C ARG A 80 6.33 9.18 -3.56
N ARG A 81 5.37 8.57 -4.26
CA ARG A 81 4.64 9.21 -5.37
C ARG A 81 3.86 10.43 -4.90
N SER A 82 3.25 10.39 -3.72
CA SER A 82 2.49 11.53 -3.19
C SER A 82 3.39 12.74 -2.94
N PHE A 83 4.59 12.55 -2.37
CA PHE A 83 5.58 13.62 -2.22
C PHE A 83 6.11 14.10 -3.57
N THR A 84 6.45 13.20 -4.50
CA THR A 84 6.87 13.59 -5.85
C THR A 84 5.83 14.49 -6.52
N ASN A 85 4.55 14.10 -6.47
CA ASN A 85 3.47 14.89 -7.04
C ASN A 85 3.30 16.24 -6.34
N PHE A 86 3.46 16.29 -5.01
CA PHE A 86 3.42 17.53 -4.25
C PHE A 86 4.54 18.49 -4.65
N PHE A 87 5.80 18.03 -4.69
CA PHE A 87 6.94 18.87 -5.08
C PHE A 87 6.88 19.31 -6.54
N GLN A 88 6.29 18.49 -7.42
CA GLN A 88 6.01 18.85 -8.82
C GLN A 88 4.78 19.75 -8.99
N LYS A 89 4.13 20.18 -7.90
CA LYS A 89 2.91 21.01 -7.91
C LYS A 89 1.73 20.37 -8.68
N ARG A 90 1.70 19.04 -8.76
CA ARG A 90 0.62 18.25 -9.41
C ARG A 90 -0.45 17.78 -8.43
N ALA A 91 -0.16 17.81 -7.12
CA ALA A 91 -1.09 17.41 -6.07
C ALA A 91 -0.88 18.24 -4.80
N LYS A 92 -1.87 18.21 -3.90
CA LYS A 92 -1.76 18.77 -2.55
C LYS A 92 -0.82 17.92 -1.68
N PHE A 93 -0.43 18.48 -0.53
CA PHE A 93 0.41 17.79 0.45
C PHE A 93 -0.20 16.43 0.85
N PRO A 94 0.61 15.36 1.00
CA PRO A 94 0.10 14.04 1.37
C PRO A 94 -0.64 14.05 2.71
N ARG A 95 -1.75 13.31 2.79
CA ARG A 95 -2.56 13.19 4.01
C ARG A 95 -2.52 11.76 4.55
N PHE A 96 -2.68 11.64 5.87
CA PHE A 96 -2.86 10.35 6.53
C PHE A 96 -4.15 9.66 6.04
N LYS A 97 -4.09 8.34 5.90
CA LYS A 97 -5.24 7.49 5.57
C LYS A 97 -6.09 7.24 6.82
N SER A 98 -7.39 7.52 6.71
CA SER A 98 -8.36 7.26 7.78
C SER A 98 -8.82 5.79 7.83
N LYS A 99 -9.21 5.31 9.01
CA LYS A 99 -9.93 4.02 9.16
C LYS A 99 -11.38 4.12 8.70
N LYS A 100 -11.97 5.31 8.83
CA LYS A 100 -13.41 5.58 8.70
C LYS A 100 -13.87 5.73 7.24
N THR A 101 -12.97 5.56 6.28
CA THR A 101 -13.31 5.63 4.86
C THR A 101 -14.18 4.43 4.49
N GLY A 102 -15.27 4.67 3.75
CA GLY A 102 -16.19 3.60 3.30
C GLY A 102 -15.56 2.62 2.32
N VAL A 103 -14.46 2.99 1.65
CA VAL A 103 -13.74 2.15 0.69
C VAL A 103 -12.33 1.86 1.22
N LYS A 104 -12.00 0.58 1.34
CA LYS A 104 -10.65 0.08 1.67
C LYS A 104 -10.03 -0.53 0.41
N SER A 105 -8.76 -0.23 0.17
CA SER A 105 -8.03 -0.77 -0.99
C SER A 105 -6.55 -0.96 -0.66
N TYR A 106 -5.93 -1.90 -1.37
CA TYR A 106 -4.49 -2.04 -1.46
C TYR A 106 -4.10 -2.36 -2.91
N THR A 107 -2.83 -2.16 -3.23
CA THR A 107 -2.23 -2.55 -4.51
C THR A 107 -1.16 -3.57 -4.20
N THR A 108 -1.13 -4.66 -4.94
CA THR A 108 -0.03 -5.62 -4.93
C THR A 108 0.33 -6.03 -6.35
N ASN A 109 1.46 -6.71 -6.51
CA ASN A 109 1.98 -7.17 -7.78
C ASN A 109 1.90 -8.70 -7.82
N CYS A 110 1.55 -9.27 -8.97
CA CYS A 110 1.67 -10.71 -9.16
C CYS A 110 3.16 -11.06 -9.34
N VAL A 111 3.66 -11.97 -8.51
CA VAL A 111 5.00 -12.54 -8.63
C VAL A 111 4.89 -14.04 -8.40
N ASN A 112 5.66 -14.84 -9.15
CA ASN A 112 5.66 -16.30 -9.00
C ASN A 112 4.25 -16.92 -8.95
N ASN A 113 3.33 -16.43 -9.79
CA ASN A 113 1.91 -16.85 -9.82
C ASN A 113 1.18 -16.70 -8.47
N SER A 114 1.52 -15.67 -7.68
CA SER A 114 0.86 -15.37 -6.40
C SER A 114 -0.61 -14.94 -6.53
N ILE A 115 -1.05 -14.60 -7.74
CA ILE A 115 -2.42 -14.23 -8.08
C ILE A 115 -2.81 -15.05 -9.29
N ASP A 116 -3.87 -15.84 -9.13
CA ASP A 116 -4.40 -16.69 -10.18
C ASP A 116 -5.92 -16.56 -10.27
N LEU A 117 -6.47 -16.72 -11.47
CA LEU A 117 -7.90 -16.74 -11.75
C LEU A 117 -8.30 -18.17 -12.05
N PHE A 118 -9.04 -18.80 -11.14
CA PHE A 118 -9.55 -20.14 -11.36
C PHE A 118 -10.83 -20.08 -12.19
N ASP A 119 -10.78 -20.63 -13.39
CA ASP A 119 -11.93 -20.86 -14.27
C ASP A 119 -12.83 -21.95 -13.66
N ASN A 120 -13.78 -21.56 -12.81
CA ASN A 120 -14.92 -22.43 -12.46
C ASN A 120 -16.20 -21.69 -12.05
N LEU A 121 -16.23 -20.35 -12.09
CA LEU A 121 -17.41 -19.56 -11.76
C LEU A 121 -17.43 -18.25 -12.57
N VAL A 122 -17.67 -18.36 -13.88
CA VAL A 122 -18.19 -17.25 -14.70
C VAL A 122 -19.63 -17.60 -15.08
#